data_AF-A0A9N9X002-F1
#
_entry.id   AF-A0A9N9X002-F1
#
_cell.length_a   1.000
_cell.length_b   1.000
_cell.length_c   1.000
_cell.angle_alpha   90.00
_cell.angle_beta   90.00
_cell.angle_gamma   90.00
#
_symmetry.space_group_name_H-M   'P 1'
#
loop_
_entity.id
_entity.type
_entity.pdbx_description
1 polymer ?
#
loop_
_entity_poly.entity_id
_entity_poly.type
_entity_poly.pdbx_seq_one_letter_code
_entity_poly.pdbx_strand_id
1 'polypeptide(L)'
;MSVVDVLLADTLLYSDGKSRPVVEAEAVLRANHVILCEAEDFNKRQIFALCLQISAMKSSPHEVKVKLGSRGTPVEQWNCICSCKAGQYGYCKHFVAVHSYVN
;
A
#
# COMPACT_ATOMS: atom_id res chain seq x y z
N MET A 1 -17.09 -4.92 -6.11
CA MET A 1 -15.66 -4.54 -6.04
C MET A 1 -15.01 -4.98 -7.33
N SER A 2 -14.41 -4.06 -8.08
CA SER A 2 -13.41 -4.41 -9.08
C SER A 2 -12.24 -5.07 -8.35
N VAL A 3 -11.83 -6.26 -8.82
CA VAL A 3 -10.79 -7.06 -8.16
C VAL A 3 -9.46 -6.72 -8.82
N VAL A 4 -8.58 -6.09 -8.06
CA VAL A 4 -7.21 -5.85 -8.51
C VAL A 4 -6.36 -7.05 -8.08
N ASP A 5 -5.83 -7.81 -9.04
CA ASP A 5 -4.98 -8.97 -8.72
C ASP A 5 -3.65 -8.51 -8.13
N VAL A 6 -3.56 -8.65 -6.81
CA VAL A 6 -2.41 -8.38 -5.94
C VAL A 6 -2.19 -9.65 -5.13
N LEU A 7 -0.98 -10.22 -5.15
CA LEU A 7 -0.65 -11.44 -4.41
C LEU A 7 0.14 -11.13 -3.15
N LEU A 8 0.05 -11.99 -2.13
CA LEU A 8 0.91 -11.91 -0.94
C LEU A 8 2.41 -11.89 -1.29
N ALA A 9 2.82 -12.62 -2.33
CA ALA A 9 4.19 -12.61 -2.83
C ALA A 9 4.63 -11.22 -3.29
N ASP A 10 3.73 -10.45 -3.90
CA ASP A 10 4.04 -9.09 -4.36
C ASP A 10 4.32 -8.15 -3.17
N THR A 11 3.66 -8.36 -2.03
CA THR A 11 3.93 -7.63 -0.78
C THR A 11 5.37 -7.84 -0.31
N LEU A 12 5.84 -9.09 -0.37
CA LEU A 12 7.16 -9.49 0.08
C LEU A 12 8.24 -8.99 -0.88
N LEU A 13 8.01 -9.13 -2.19
CA LEU A 13 8.90 -8.57 -3.22
C LEU A 13 9.01 -7.05 -3.09
N TYR A 14 7.87 -6.36 -2.90
CA TYR A 14 7.91 -4.93 -2.61
C TYR A 14 8.74 -4.64 -1.38
N SER A 15 8.68 -5.40 -0.30
CA SER A 15 9.49 -5.08 0.88
C SER A 15 11.00 -5.19 0.66
N ASP A 16 11.45 -5.79 -0.45
CA ASP A 16 12.85 -6.02 -0.80
C ASP A 16 13.61 -6.65 0.40
N GLY A 17 13.02 -7.73 0.93
CA GLY A 17 13.53 -8.48 2.09
C GLY A 17 13.46 -7.75 3.44
N LYS A 18 12.97 -6.51 3.50
CA LYS A 18 12.88 -5.74 4.75
C LYS A 18 11.67 -6.19 5.56
N SER A 19 11.92 -6.84 6.69
CA SER A 19 10.86 -7.32 7.58
C SER A 19 10.13 -6.20 8.32
N ARG A 20 10.81 -5.09 8.65
CA ARG A 20 10.25 -4.00 9.46
C ARG A 20 8.98 -3.37 8.85
N PRO A 21 8.93 -2.97 7.56
CA PRO A 21 7.71 -2.48 6.94
C PRO A 21 6.54 -3.47 7.01
N VAL A 22 6.80 -4.77 6.96
CA VAL A 22 5.79 -5.83 7.04
C VAL A 22 5.22 -5.95 8.45
N VAL A 23 6.08 -6.03 9.47
CA VAL A 23 5.64 -6.08 10.88
C VAL A 23 4.86 -4.83 11.26
N GLU A 24 5.35 -3.64 10.87
CA GLU A 24 4.65 -2.39 11.17
C GLU A 24 3.32 -2.25 10.40
N ALA A 25 3.22 -2.80 9.19
CA ALA A 25 1.98 -2.80 8.41
C ALA A 25 0.88 -3.64 9.06
N GLU A 26 1.24 -4.79 9.66
CA GLU A 26 0.30 -5.61 10.40
C GLU A 26 -0.33 -4.83 11.58
N ALA A 27 0.47 -4.00 12.27
CA ALA A 27 -0.03 -3.13 13.32
C ALA A 27 -1.01 -2.06 12.79
N VAL A 28 -0.77 -1.51 11.59
CA VAL A 28 -1.70 -0.58 10.91
C VAL A 28 -3.03 -1.26 10.61
N LEU A 29 -3.00 -2.49 10.10
CA LEU A 29 -4.20 -3.27 9.78
C LEU A 29 -4.99 -3.65 11.03
N ARG A 30 -4.34 -4.19 12.07
CA ARG A 30 -5.01 -4.56 13.33
C ARG A 30 -5.68 -3.37 14.01
N ALA A 31 -5.15 -2.17 13.82
CA ALA A 31 -5.71 -0.95 14.38
C ALA A 31 -6.81 -0.33 13.49
N ASN A 32 -7.16 -0.94 12.34
CA ASN A 32 -8.10 -0.41 11.36
C ASN A 32 -7.74 1.01 10.89
N HIS A 33 -6.45 1.29 10.75
CA HIS A 33 -5.98 2.62 10.35
C HIS A 33 -6.02 2.86 8.84
N VAL A 34 -6.30 1.84 8.01
CA VAL A 34 -6.70 2.03 6.61
C VAL A 34 -8.18 2.41 6.61
N ILE A 35 -8.47 3.71 6.47
CA ILE A 35 -9.83 4.25 6.65
C ILE A 35 -10.61 4.40 5.34
N LEU A 36 -9.90 4.41 4.21
CA LEU A 36 -10.46 4.39 2.87
C LEU A 36 -9.53 3.53 2.02
N CYS A 37 -10.10 2.64 1.22
CA CYS A 37 -9.36 1.91 0.20
C CYS A 37 -10.28 1.64 -0.98
N GLU A 38 -9.95 2.24 -2.11
CA GLU A 38 -10.64 2.05 -3.38
C GLU A 38 -9.67 1.37 -4.35
N ALA A 39 -10.12 0.26 -4.91
CA ALA A 39 -9.39 -0.51 -5.91
C ALA A 39 -10.23 -0.51 -7.19
N GLU A 40 -9.73 0.13 -8.24
CA GLU A 40 -10.38 0.21 -9.54
C GLU A 40 -9.68 -0.73 -10.52
N ASP A 41 -10.46 -1.57 -11.20
CA ASP A 41 -9.99 -2.39 -12.31
C ASP A 41 -10.94 -2.25 -13.50
N PHE A 42 -10.33 -2.06 -14.69
CA PHE A 42 -10.84 -2.34 -16.05
C PHE A 42 -9.86 -1.83 -17.13
N ASN A 43 -8.96 -0.89 -16.80
CA ASN A 43 -7.75 -0.52 -17.58
C ASN A 43 -6.85 0.54 -16.89
N LYS A 44 -7.03 0.74 -15.58
CA LYS A 44 -6.20 1.62 -14.75
C LYS A 44 -6.03 0.93 -13.40
N ARG A 45 -5.34 -0.22 -13.38
CA ARG A 45 -5.06 -1.04 -12.18
C ARG A 45 -4.46 -0.16 -11.08
N GLN A 46 -5.32 0.44 -10.27
CA GLN A 46 -4.97 1.54 -9.38
C GLN A 46 -5.63 1.31 -8.03
N ILE A 47 -4.85 1.61 -7.01
CA ILE A 47 -5.33 1.59 -5.63
C ILE A 47 -5.12 2.98 -5.08
N PHE A 48 -6.17 3.54 -4.51
CA PHE A 48 -6.10 4.74 -3.70
C PHE A 48 -6.55 4.41 -2.29
N ALA A 49 -5.78 4.86 -1.30
CA ALA A 49 -6.12 4.64 0.09
C ALA A 49 -5.72 5.81 0.99
N LEU A 50 -6.41 5.92 2.12
CA LEU A 50 -6.10 6.84 3.20
C LEU A 50 -5.78 6.04 4.46
N CYS A 51 -4.62 6.34 5.06
CA CYS A 51 -4.15 5.69 6.28
C CYS A 51 -3.95 6.70 7.41
N LEU A 52 -4.55 6.49 8.59
CA LEU A 52 -4.38 7.38 9.74
C LEU A 52 -2.93 7.42 10.25
N GLN A 53 -2.51 8.61 10.70
CA GLN A 53 -1.17 8.82 11.26
C GLN A 53 -1.18 8.60 12.78
N ILE A 54 -0.66 7.46 13.24
CA ILE A 54 -0.62 7.14 14.68
C ILE A 54 0.19 8.17 15.47
N SER A 55 1.35 8.56 14.95
CA SER A 55 2.25 9.51 15.60
C SER A 55 1.78 10.96 15.50
N ALA A 56 0.72 11.24 14.75
CA ALA A 56 0.21 12.59 14.50
C ALA A 56 -1.30 12.55 14.22
N MET A 57 -2.11 12.04 15.14
CA MET A 57 -3.55 11.80 14.92
C MET A 57 -4.39 13.02 14.48
N LYS A 58 -3.86 14.25 14.64
CA LYS A 58 -4.51 15.49 14.22
C LYS A 58 -4.13 15.94 12.80
N SER A 59 -3.14 15.31 12.17
CA SER A 59 -2.76 15.62 10.79
C SER A 59 -3.65 14.89 9.79
N SER A 60 -3.55 15.27 8.51
CA SER A 60 -4.24 14.55 7.45
C SER A 60 -3.76 13.10 7.36
N PRO A 61 -4.67 12.14 7.08
CA PRO A 61 -4.28 10.78 6.77
C PRO A 61 -3.23 10.73 5.65
N HIS A 62 -2.36 9.73 5.70
CA HIS A 62 -1.47 9.46 4.59
C HIS A 62 -2.24 9.00 3.36
N GLU A 63 -2.10 9.74 2.26
CA GLU A 63 -2.48 9.27 0.94
C GLU A 63 -1.51 8.18 0.46
N VAL A 64 -2.06 7.05 0.02
CA VAL A 64 -1.36 5.96 -0.68
C VAL A 64 -1.95 5.83 -2.07
N LYS A 65 -1.09 5.89 -3.08
CA LYS A 65 -1.45 5.77 -4.50
C LYS A 65 -0.58 4.67 -5.11
N VAL A 66 -1.23 3.65 -5.65
CA VAL A 66 -0.57 2.54 -6.33
C VAL A 66 -1.06 2.51 -7.77
N LYS A 67 -0.14 2.51 -8.72
CA LYS A 67 -0.44 2.16 -10.11
C LYS A 67 0.29 0.87 -10.42
N LEU A 68 -0.46 -0.21 -10.59
CA LEU A 68 0.07 -1.48 -11.04
C LEU A 68 0.29 -1.39 -12.55
N GLY A 69 1.36 -2.02 -13.03
CA GLY A 69 1.56 -2.22 -14.46
C GLY A 69 0.54 -3.19 -15.06
N SER A 70 0.76 -3.62 -16.29
CA SER A 70 -0.01 -4.70 -16.92
C SER A 70 0.03 -5.99 -16.08
N ARG A 71 -0.92 -6.91 -16.30
CA ARG A 71 -0.87 -8.23 -15.63
C ARG A 71 0.49 -8.89 -15.89
N GLY A 72 1.14 -9.36 -14.82
CA GLY A 72 2.49 -9.93 -14.88
C GLY A 72 3.64 -8.91 -14.83
N THR A 73 3.38 -7.60 -14.76
CA THR A 73 4.43 -6.60 -14.53
C THR A 73 5.08 -6.81 -13.16
N PRO A 74 6.42 -6.92 -13.09
CA PRO A 74 7.15 -7.05 -11.82
C PRO A 74 6.87 -5.90 -10.85
N VAL A 75 6.90 -6.19 -9.55
CA VAL A 75 6.56 -5.24 -8.49
C VAL A 75 7.48 -4.03 -8.48
N GLU A 76 8.74 -4.19 -8.88
CA GLU A 76 9.75 -3.15 -8.96
C GLU A 76 9.39 -2.06 -9.99
N GLN A 77 8.49 -2.39 -10.92
CA GLN A 77 8.00 -1.46 -11.95
C GLN A 77 6.67 -0.80 -11.57
N TRP A 78 6.09 -1.16 -10.42
CA TRP A 78 4.87 -0.51 -9.95
C TRP A 78 5.18 0.89 -9.43
N ASN A 79 4.26 1.82 -9.67
CA ASN A 79 4.39 3.17 -9.14
C ASN A 79 3.63 3.26 -7.82
N CYS A 80 4.37 3.16 -6.71
CA CYS A 80 3.85 3.10 -5.36
C CYS A 80 4.29 4.34 -4.57
N ILE A 81 3.36 5.28 -4.34
CA ILE A 81 3.64 6.53 -3.63
C ILE A 81 2.81 6.56 -2.36
N CYS A 82 3.47 6.84 -1.24
CA CYS A 82 2.81 7.23 0.00
C CYS A 82 3.30 8.62 0.40
N SER A 83 2.38 9.47 0.87
CA SER A 83 2.67 10.82 1.36
C SER A 83 3.59 10.85 2.61
N CYS A 84 3.85 9.71 3.24
CA CYS A 84 4.78 9.64 4.36
C CYS A 84 6.24 9.80 3.90
N LYS A 85 7.13 10.25 4.80
CA LYS A 85 8.54 10.47 4.48
C LYS A 85 9.20 9.21 3.88
N ALA A 86 8.99 8.04 4.48
CA ALA A 86 9.53 6.79 3.95
C ALA A 86 8.95 6.44 2.56
N GLY A 87 7.65 6.71 2.36
CA GLY A 87 6.95 6.48 1.10
C GLY A 87 7.48 7.26 -0.10
N GLN A 88 8.16 8.38 0.14
CA GLN A 88 8.83 9.16 -0.91
C GLN A 88 10.16 8.55 -1.35
N TYR A 89 10.83 7.78 -0.49
CA TYR A 89 12.11 7.13 -0.77
C TYR A 89 11.97 5.62 -1.05
N GLY A 90 10.74 5.11 -1.05
CA GLY A 90 10.43 3.69 -1.20
C GLY A 90 10.24 2.95 0.13
N TYR A 91 9.48 1.87 0.08
CA TYR A 91 9.23 0.90 1.16
C TYR A 91 8.68 1.50 2.47
N CYS A 92 7.36 1.67 2.55
CA CYS A 92 6.70 2.10 3.79
C CYS A 92 5.62 1.11 4.27
N LYS A 93 5.40 1.08 5.58
CA LYS A 93 4.34 0.28 6.22
C LYS A 93 2.94 0.55 5.67
N HIS A 94 2.63 1.78 5.25
CA HIS A 94 1.28 2.12 4.78
C HIS A 94 1.00 1.49 3.42
N PHE A 95 1.98 1.47 2.52
CA PHE A 95 1.83 0.76 1.25
C PHE A 95 1.61 -0.73 1.49
N VAL A 96 2.47 -1.33 2.33
CA VAL A 96 2.38 -2.76 2.65
C VAL A 96 1.03 -3.10 3.28
N ALA A 97 0.52 -2.24 4.18
CA ALA A 97 -0.81 -2.40 4.76
C ALA A 97 -1.92 -2.33 3.70
N VAL A 98 -1.90 -1.31 2.84
CA VAL A 98 -2.91 -1.13 1.77
C VAL A 98 -2.88 -2.30 0.79
N HIS A 99 -1.68 -2.75 0.42
CA HIS A 99 -1.50 -3.88 -0.48
C HIS A 99 -2.05 -5.18 0.14
N SER A 100 -1.75 -5.45 1.41
CA SER A 100 -2.33 -6.58 2.14
C SER A 100 -3.83 -6.43 2.42
N TYR A 101 -4.39 -5.22 2.40
CA TYR A 101 -5.82 -4.97 2.60
C TYR A 101 -6.64 -5.33 1.35
N VAL A 102 -6.05 -5.20 0.16
CA VAL A 102 -6.70 -5.53 -1.12
C VAL A 102 -6.38 -6.94 -1.63
N ASN A 103 -5.42 -7.63 -1.00
CA ASN A 103 -5.14 -9.06 -1.24
C ASN A 103 -6.29 -9.92 -0.70
#